data_AF-A0A519BL74-F1
#
_entry.id   AF-A0A519BL74-F1
#
_cell.length_a   1.000
_cell.length_b   1.000
_cell.length_c   1.000
_cell.angle_alpha   90.00
_cell.angle_beta   90.00
_cell.angle_gamma   90.00
#
_symmetry.space_group_name_H-M   'P 1'
#
loop_
_entity.id
_entity.type
_entity.pdbx_description
1 polymer ?
#
loop_
_entity_poly.entity_id
_entity_poly.type
_entity_poly.pdbx_seq_one_letter_code
_entity_poly.pdbx_strand_id
1 'polypeptide(L)'
;MSKEYIANRIITVIKEDLNNGDILDGIYHSLAYDFYYNFKYDTYLIDAGYDISEYPKDTKQHFKLEDYKTVGDFLKEYTGNTVATYISGNGISAETYEDDIEEQLDNAISHIINDIFAEYKINKEEEDSVRDDIYDKLIENNLSGIAILETIVKTSSFKDMILKHKDIADNIYKTRLDEESEKEEIIINNNKISQSICNDFLLFKDKTEKFTSEDIADLKMIIKSLKLKFGEKNIKIFIESDYFKKNVSNSLFDRFQLIVRTL
;
A
#
# COMPACT_ATOMS: atom_id res chain seq x y z
N MET A 1 -18.75 -29.45 15.00
CA MET A 1 -19.18 -29.13 13.62
C MET A 1 -18.25 -29.88 12.67
N SER A 2 -18.72 -30.50 11.59
CA SER A 2 -17.80 -31.25 10.71
C SER A 2 -17.01 -30.29 9.82
N LYS A 3 -15.72 -30.58 9.58
CA LYS A 3 -14.89 -29.85 8.61
C LYS A 3 -15.55 -29.77 7.25
N GLU A 4 -16.21 -30.85 6.85
CA GLU A 4 -16.96 -30.94 5.59
C GLU A 4 -18.08 -29.91 5.47
N TYR A 5 -18.83 -29.66 6.55
CA TYR A 5 -19.88 -28.63 6.55
C TYR A 5 -19.30 -27.23 6.32
N ILE A 6 -18.21 -26.90 7.01
CA ILE A 6 -17.53 -25.60 6.91
C ILE A 6 -17.00 -25.39 5.48
N ALA A 7 -16.32 -26.39 4.92
CA ALA A 7 -15.81 -26.30 3.55
C ALA A 7 -16.94 -26.11 2.53
N ASN A 8 -18.06 -26.82 2.68
CA ASN A 8 -19.21 -26.66 1.79
C ASN A 8 -19.84 -25.26 1.93
N ARG A 9 -19.87 -24.69 3.15
CA ARG A 9 -20.33 -23.32 3.37
C ARG A 9 -19.42 -22.31 2.67
N ILE A 10 -18.10 -22.44 2.80
CA ILE A 10 -17.11 -21.58 2.14
C ILE A 10 -17.27 -21.63 0.62
N ILE A 11 -17.34 -22.83 0.03
CA ILE A 11 -17.58 -23.02 -1.40
C ILE A 11 -18.86 -22.31 -1.85
N THR A 12 -19.92 -22.40 -1.04
CA THR A 12 -21.21 -21.75 -1.35
C THR A 12 -21.05 -20.24 -1.37
N VAL A 13 -20.42 -19.65 -0.35
CA VAL A 13 -20.21 -18.20 -0.27
C VAL A 13 -19.34 -17.69 -1.41
N ILE A 14 -18.22 -18.35 -1.71
CA ILE A 14 -17.35 -17.95 -2.83
C ILE A 14 -18.12 -17.98 -4.16
N LYS A 15 -18.95 -19.00 -4.39
CA LYS A 15 -19.80 -19.05 -5.60
C LYS A 15 -20.84 -17.93 -5.63
N GLU A 16 -21.46 -17.61 -4.50
CA GLU A 16 -22.40 -16.50 -4.38
C GLU A 16 -21.72 -15.17 -4.71
N ASP A 17 -20.57 -14.89 -4.10
CA ASP A 17 -19.80 -13.67 -4.30
C ASP A 17 -19.29 -13.53 -5.74
N LEU A 18 -18.81 -14.63 -6.35
CA LEU A 18 -18.42 -14.65 -7.77
C LEU A 18 -19.61 -14.35 -8.70
N ASN A 19 -20.79 -14.90 -8.40
CA ASN A 19 -21.99 -14.68 -9.21
C ASN A 19 -22.51 -13.24 -9.08
N ASN A 20 -22.40 -12.65 -7.89
CA ASN A 20 -22.77 -11.25 -7.65
C ASN A 20 -21.72 -10.28 -8.21
N GLY A 21 -20.49 -10.76 -8.43
CA GLY A 21 -19.36 -9.97 -8.88
C GLY A 21 -18.56 -9.34 -7.74
N ASP A 22 -18.87 -9.61 -6.48
CA ASP A 22 -18.27 -8.92 -5.31
C ASP A 22 -16.75 -9.11 -5.24
N ILE A 23 -16.26 -10.33 -5.46
CA ILE A 23 -14.81 -10.62 -5.52
C ILE A 23 -14.17 -9.95 -6.76
N LEU A 24 -14.87 -9.94 -7.89
CA LEU A 24 -14.32 -9.51 -9.17
C LEU A 24 -14.37 -7.99 -9.36
N ASP A 25 -15.35 -7.31 -8.79
CA ASP A 25 -15.55 -5.87 -8.97
C ASP A 25 -14.36 -5.11 -8.36
N GLY A 26 -13.85 -5.52 -7.19
CA GLY A 26 -12.64 -4.92 -6.61
C GLY A 26 -11.42 -5.00 -7.55
N ILE A 27 -11.20 -6.18 -8.14
CA ILE A 27 -10.14 -6.43 -9.12
C ILE A 27 -10.34 -5.56 -10.36
N TYR A 28 -11.55 -5.55 -10.93
CA TYR A 28 -11.84 -4.79 -12.14
C TYR A 28 -11.81 -3.28 -11.92
N HIS A 29 -12.14 -2.78 -10.73
CA HIS A 29 -11.94 -1.38 -10.37
C HIS A 29 -10.46 -1.00 -10.38
N SER A 30 -9.60 -1.85 -9.81
CA SER A 30 -8.14 -1.63 -9.79
C SER A 30 -7.57 -1.61 -11.20
N LEU A 31 -7.87 -2.62 -12.01
CA LEU A 31 -7.42 -2.71 -13.41
C LEU A 31 -7.92 -1.54 -14.26
N ALA A 32 -9.17 -1.11 -14.08
CA ALA A 32 -9.71 0.04 -14.80
C ALA A 32 -9.02 1.35 -14.40
N TYR A 33 -8.78 1.55 -13.09
CA TYR A 33 -8.04 2.71 -12.61
C TYR A 33 -6.64 2.77 -13.26
N ASP A 34 -5.91 1.67 -13.21
CA ASP A 34 -4.56 1.60 -13.75
C ASP A 34 -4.53 1.80 -15.27
N PHE A 35 -5.48 1.20 -16.00
CA PHE A 35 -5.60 1.40 -17.44
C PHE A 35 -5.79 2.88 -17.81
N TYR A 36 -6.68 3.61 -17.11
CA TYR A 36 -7.00 5.00 -17.46
C TYR A 36 -5.95 6.01 -16.97
N TYR A 37 -5.32 5.74 -15.82
CA TYR A 37 -4.57 6.76 -15.08
C TYR A 37 -3.08 6.47 -14.94
N ASN A 38 -2.61 5.24 -15.20
CA ASN A 38 -1.19 4.91 -15.13
C ASN A 38 -0.54 4.87 -16.53
N PHE A 39 0.79 4.84 -16.51
CA PHE A 39 1.63 4.59 -17.67
C PHE A 39 2.01 3.11 -17.75
N LYS A 40 2.33 2.66 -18.96
CA LYS A 40 2.96 1.36 -19.20
C LYS A 40 4.38 1.34 -18.63
N TYR A 41 4.78 0.17 -18.18
CA TYR A 41 6.15 -0.11 -17.76
C TYR A 41 6.80 -1.12 -18.71
N ASP A 42 8.10 -0.96 -18.92
CA ASP A 42 8.97 -1.92 -19.59
C ASP A 42 10.01 -2.44 -18.58
N THR A 43 10.66 -3.56 -18.86
CA THR A 43 11.63 -4.16 -17.94
C THR A 43 13.07 -3.92 -18.35
N TYR A 44 13.91 -3.69 -17.35
CA TYR A 44 15.34 -3.51 -17.50
C TYR A 44 16.06 -4.53 -16.64
N LEU A 45 16.93 -5.30 -17.28
CA LEU A 45 17.77 -6.28 -16.61
C LEU A 45 19.06 -5.64 -16.12
N ILE A 46 19.38 -5.88 -14.85
CA ILE A 46 20.67 -5.56 -14.25
C ILE A 46 21.34 -6.88 -13.86
N ASP A 47 22.49 -7.15 -14.50
CA ASP A 47 23.37 -8.25 -14.13
C ASP A 47 24.42 -7.73 -13.14
N ALA A 48 24.28 -8.13 -11.87
CA ALA A 48 25.23 -7.79 -10.80
C ALA A 48 26.38 -8.81 -10.68
N GLY A 49 26.49 -9.75 -11.63
CA GLY A 49 27.50 -10.82 -11.69
C GLY A 49 27.12 -12.06 -10.90
N TYR A 50 26.41 -11.91 -9.78
CA TYR A 50 25.91 -13.04 -8.97
C TYR A 50 24.41 -13.27 -9.13
N ASP A 51 23.64 -12.21 -9.34
CA ASP A 51 22.20 -12.25 -9.59
C ASP A 51 21.87 -11.34 -10.78
N ILE A 52 20.89 -11.78 -11.57
CA ILE A 52 20.19 -10.93 -12.53
C ILE A 52 18.94 -10.38 -11.83
N SER A 53 18.59 -9.12 -12.05
CA SER A 53 17.40 -8.52 -11.46
C SER A 53 16.68 -7.67 -12.50
N GLU A 54 15.35 -7.70 -12.46
CA GLU A 54 14.49 -6.97 -13.36
C GLU A 54 13.87 -5.77 -12.65
N TYR A 55 13.87 -4.63 -13.33
CA TYR A 55 13.30 -3.40 -12.81
C TYR A 55 12.31 -2.82 -13.82
N PRO A 56 11.09 -2.49 -13.38
CA PRO A 56 10.14 -1.78 -14.22
C PRO A 56 10.61 -0.34 -14.42
N LYS A 57 10.41 0.16 -15.63
CA LYS A 57 10.69 1.55 -15.99
C LYS A 57 9.51 2.12 -16.75
N ASP A 58 9.01 3.23 -16.22
CA ASP A 58 7.92 3.99 -16.82
C ASP A 58 8.29 4.43 -18.25
N THR A 59 7.45 4.02 -19.20
CA THR A 59 7.63 4.31 -20.63
C THR A 59 7.10 5.69 -21.04
N LYS A 60 6.36 6.37 -20.15
CA LYS A 60 5.57 7.58 -20.40
C LYS A 60 4.49 7.42 -21.48
N GLN A 61 4.12 6.17 -21.77
CA GLN A 61 3.04 5.84 -22.69
C GLN A 61 1.85 5.33 -21.90
N HIS A 62 0.64 5.77 -22.22
CA HIS A 62 -0.58 5.20 -21.64
C HIS A 62 -0.99 3.93 -22.38
N PHE A 63 -1.79 3.11 -21.69
CA PHE A 63 -2.45 1.95 -22.28
C PHE A 63 -3.44 2.38 -23.37
N LYS A 64 -3.65 1.51 -24.36
CA LYS A 64 -4.63 1.71 -25.42
C LYS A 64 -5.59 0.54 -25.47
N LEU A 65 -6.86 0.85 -25.68
CA LEU A 65 -7.92 -0.15 -25.63
C LEU A 65 -7.79 -1.19 -26.75
N GLU A 66 -7.29 -0.78 -27.91
CA GLU A 66 -7.07 -1.62 -29.08
C GLU A 66 -5.93 -2.65 -28.93
N ASP A 67 -5.06 -2.48 -27.94
CA ASP A 67 -3.91 -3.36 -27.72
C ASP A 67 -4.31 -4.67 -27.01
N TYR A 68 -5.52 -4.74 -26.43
CA TYR A 68 -5.95 -5.85 -25.58
C TYR A 68 -7.34 -6.36 -25.98
N LYS A 69 -7.45 -7.65 -26.28
CA LYS A 69 -8.73 -8.28 -26.61
C LYS A 69 -9.41 -8.82 -25.36
N THR A 70 -8.66 -9.53 -24.53
CA THR A 70 -9.14 -10.08 -23.25
C THR A 70 -8.38 -9.47 -22.08
N VAL A 71 -8.95 -9.57 -20.88
CA VAL A 71 -8.25 -9.12 -19.66
C VAL A 71 -6.92 -9.86 -19.52
N GLY A 72 -6.84 -11.14 -19.90
CA GLY A 72 -5.59 -11.90 -19.90
C GLY A 72 -4.51 -11.36 -20.86
N ASP A 73 -4.85 -10.59 -21.89
CA ASP A 73 -3.85 -9.88 -22.69
C ASP A 73 -3.23 -8.71 -21.89
N PHE A 74 -4.05 -7.99 -21.14
CA PHE A 74 -3.63 -6.87 -20.29
C PHE A 74 -2.83 -7.32 -19.07
N LEU A 75 -3.17 -8.47 -18.48
CA LEU A 75 -2.51 -8.95 -17.26
C LEU A 75 -1.00 -9.23 -17.43
N LYS A 76 -0.51 -9.34 -18.67
CA LYS A 76 0.92 -9.48 -18.98
C LYS A 76 1.70 -8.18 -18.87
N GLU A 77 1.02 -7.05 -18.73
CA GLU A 77 1.65 -5.75 -18.51
C GLU A 77 2.23 -5.69 -17.09
N TYR A 78 3.25 -4.87 -16.91
CA TYR A 78 3.93 -4.70 -15.62
C TYR A 78 3.24 -3.62 -14.77
N THR A 79 3.13 -3.86 -13.46
CA THR A 79 2.47 -2.94 -12.49
C THR A 79 3.32 -1.71 -12.15
N GLY A 80 4.62 -1.77 -12.44
CA GLY A 80 5.58 -0.78 -11.97
C GLY A 80 6.24 -1.14 -10.64
N ASN A 81 5.83 -2.25 -10.03
CA ASN A 81 6.44 -2.78 -8.81
C ASN A 81 7.49 -3.85 -9.10
N THR A 82 8.20 -4.22 -8.04
CA THR A 82 9.16 -5.31 -8.05
C THR A 82 8.90 -6.26 -6.89
N VAL A 83 9.08 -7.56 -7.13
CA VAL A 83 8.95 -8.61 -6.12
C VAL A 83 10.27 -9.37 -5.96
N ALA A 84 10.58 -9.79 -4.73
CA ALA A 84 11.72 -10.65 -4.47
C ALA A 84 11.42 -12.07 -4.97
N THR A 85 12.30 -12.66 -5.79
CA THR A 85 11.99 -13.98 -6.38
C THR A 85 12.35 -15.15 -5.46
N TYR A 86 13.27 -14.92 -4.50
CA TYR A 86 13.86 -15.94 -3.63
C TYR A 86 14.54 -17.11 -4.39
N ILE A 87 14.84 -16.92 -5.69
CA ILE A 87 15.55 -17.88 -6.54
C ILE A 87 17.02 -17.47 -6.62
N SER A 88 17.94 -18.39 -6.31
CA SER A 88 19.37 -18.12 -6.45
C SER A 88 19.72 -17.78 -7.91
N GLY A 89 20.42 -16.66 -8.12
CA GLY A 89 20.75 -16.14 -9.45
C GLY A 89 19.72 -15.15 -10.00
N ASN A 90 18.58 -14.95 -9.31
CA ASN A 90 17.56 -13.97 -9.69
C ASN A 90 17.10 -13.19 -8.45
N GLY A 91 17.63 -11.98 -8.26
CA GLY A 91 17.36 -11.22 -7.03
C GLY A 91 15.90 -10.76 -6.96
N ILE A 92 15.48 -10.02 -7.98
CA ILE A 92 14.21 -9.29 -8.02
C ILE A 92 13.60 -9.43 -9.43
N SER A 93 12.29 -9.60 -9.50
CA SER A 93 11.52 -9.57 -10.76
C SER A 93 10.60 -8.37 -10.80
N ALA A 94 10.32 -7.87 -12.00
CA ALA A 94 9.22 -6.95 -12.21
C ALA A 94 7.90 -7.72 -12.08
N GLU A 95 6.97 -7.14 -11.32
CA GLU A 95 5.65 -7.73 -11.09
C GLU A 95 4.73 -7.44 -12.27
N THR A 96 4.00 -8.47 -12.71
CA THR A 96 2.94 -8.33 -13.70
C THR A 96 1.59 -8.16 -13.01
N TYR A 97 0.62 -7.60 -13.74
CA TYR A 97 -0.76 -7.57 -13.25
C TYR A 97 -1.33 -8.97 -13.01
N GLU A 98 -0.84 -9.99 -13.71
CA GLU A 98 -1.21 -11.38 -13.46
C GLU A 98 -0.84 -11.81 -12.04
N ASP A 99 0.40 -11.53 -11.61
CA ASP A 99 0.91 -11.86 -10.28
C ASP A 99 0.10 -11.14 -9.19
N ASP A 100 -0.11 -9.83 -9.36
CA ASP A 100 -0.87 -8.98 -8.41
C ASP A 100 -2.33 -9.45 -8.29
N ILE A 101 -3.00 -9.76 -9.41
CA ILE A 101 -4.40 -10.22 -9.36
C ILE A 101 -4.52 -11.64 -8.78
N GLU A 102 -3.56 -12.53 -9.01
CA GLU A 102 -3.54 -13.84 -8.35
C GLU A 102 -3.48 -13.68 -6.83
N GLU A 103 -2.57 -12.83 -6.33
CA GLU A 103 -2.46 -12.54 -4.90
C GLU A 103 -3.75 -11.89 -4.34
N GLN A 104 -4.36 -10.95 -5.05
CA GLN A 104 -5.62 -10.34 -4.63
C GLN A 104 -6.76 -11.36 -4.53
N LEU A 105 -6.85 -12.30 -5.46
CA LEU A 105 -7.86 -13.37 -5.43
C LEU A 105 -7.64 -14.30 -4.23
N ASP A 106 -6.40 -14.73 -3.99
CA ASP A 106 -6.07 -15.59 -2.85
C ASP A 106 -6.33 -14.89 -1.52
N ASN A 107 -6.03 -13.59 -1.43
CA ASN A 107 -6.36 -12.77 -0.26
C ASN A 107 -7.88 -12.66 -0.05
N ALA A 108 -8.66 -12.41 -1.10
CA ALA A 108 -10.12 -12.36 -1.00
C ALA A 108 -10.71 -13.69 -0.50
N ILE A 109 -10.25 -14.81 -1.06
CA ILE A 109 -10.63 -16.16 -0.61
C ILE A 109 -10.24 -16.37 0.86
N SER A 110 -9.01 -16.02 1.24
CA SER A 110 -8.52 -16.15 2.61
C SER A 110 -9.35 -15.34 3.60
N HIS A 111 -9.79 -14.13 3.22
CA HIS A 111 -10.70 -13.32 4.02
C HIS A 111 -12.06 -14.00 4.24
N ILE A 112 -12.67 -14.56 3.19
CA ILE A 112 -13.92 -15.32 3.31
C ILE A 112 -13.74 -16.52 4.25
N ILE A 113 -12.62 -17.25 4.14
CA ILE A 113 -12.30 -18.35 5.05
C ILE A 113 -12.21 -17.85 6.49
N ASN A 114 -11.49 -16.76 6.72
CA ASN A 114 -11.29 -16.16 8.05
C ASN A 114 -12.60 -15.70 8.69
N ASP A 115 -13.47 -15.07 7.90
CA ASP A 115 -14.78 -14.60 8.38
C ASP A 115 -15.66 -15.79 8.81
N ILE A 116 -15.66 -16.86 8.03
CA ILE A 116 -16.39 -18.09 8.36
C ILE A 116 -15.77 -18.81 9.56
N PHE A 117 -14.44 -18.82 9.68
CA PHE A 117 -13.77 -19.35 10.87
C PHE A 117 -14.15 -18.59 12.13
N ALA A 118 -14.25 -17.26 12.04
CA ALA A 118 -14.70 -16.41 13.13
C ALA A 118 -16.18 -16.65 13.47
N GLU A 119 -17.05 -16.79 12.47
CA GLU A 119 -18.48 -17.11 12.66
C GLU A 119 -18.65 -18.42 13.46
N TYR A 120 -17.91 -19.46 13.07
CA TYR A 120 -17.99 -20.78 13.69
C TYR A 120 -17.05 -20.99 14.89
N LYS A 121 -16.27 -19.97 15.26
CA LYS A 121 -15.32 -19.99 16.38
C LYS A 121 -14.37 -21.19 16.31
N ILE A 122 -13.77 -21.40 15.14
CA ILE A 122 -12.77 -22.45 14.94
C ILE A 122 -11.60 -22.21 15.88
N ASN A 123 -11.09 -23.28 16.50
CA ASN A 123 -9.97 -23.19 17.42
C ASN A 123 -8.67 -23.00 16.63
N LYS A 124 -7.79 -22.12 17.09
CA LYS A 124 -6.48 -21.86 16.46
C LYS A 124 -5.64 -23.10 16.25
N GLU A 125 -5.73 -24.08 17.15
CA GLU A 125 -5.00 -25.35 17.03
C GLU A 125 -5.48 -26.22 15.85
N GLU A 126 -6.70 -25.98 15.36
CA GLU A 126 -7.31 -26.73 14.26
C GLU A 126 -7.34 -25.93 12.95
N GLU A 127 -7.14 -24.61 13.01
CA GLU A 127 -7.28 -23.69 11.86
C GLU A 127 -6.44 -24.12 10.65
N ASP A 128 -5.16 -24.42 10.86
CA ASP A 128 -4.25 -24.79 9.77
C ASP A 128 -4.72 -26.07 9.06
N SER A 129 -5.01 -27.12 9.83
CA SER A 129 -5.48 -28.39 9.26
C SER A 129 -6.84 -28.26 8.58
N VAL A 130 -7.74 -27.42 9.09
CA VAL A 130 -9.04 -27.18 8.45
C VAL A 130 -8.86 -26.36 7.18
N ARG A 131 -7.95 -25.38 7.18
CA ARG A 131 -7.64 -24.53 6.04
C ARG A 131 -7.03 -25.32 4.88
N ASP A 132 -6.10 -26.23 5.15
CA ASP A 132 -5.53 -27.12 4.13
C ASP A 132 -6.64 -27.95 3.45
N ASP A 133 -7.52 -28.59 4.25
CA ASP A 133 -8.67 -29.36 3.73
C ASP A 133 -9.62 -28.49 2.88
N ILE A 134 -9.74 -27.18 3.19
CA ILE A 134 -10.55 -26.25 2.43
C ILE A 134 -9.89 -25.90 1.10
N TYR A 135 -8.60 -25.57 1.09
CA TYR A 135 -7.90 -25.24 -0.14
C TYR A 135 -7.89 -26.40 -1.14
N ASP A 136 -7.69 -27.63 -0.66
CA ASP A 136 -7.82 -28.83 -1.49
C ASP A 136 -9.21 -28.90 -2.14
N LYS A 137 -10.26 -28.68 -1.35
CA LYS A 137 -11.63 -28.65 -1.87
C LYS A 137 -11.91 -27.50 -2.84
N LEU A 138 -11.31 -26.32 -2.62
CA LEU A 138 -11.43 -25.20 -3.56
C LEU A 138 -10.79 -25.56 -4.90
N ILE A 139 -9.61 -26.20 -4.90
CA ILE A 139 -8.95 -26.69 -6.11
C ILE A 139 -9.84 -27.72 -6.82
N GLU A 140 -10.38 -28.72 -6.10
CA GLU A 140 -11.30 -29.73 -6.66
C GLU A 140 -12.55 -29.11 -7.31
N ASN A 141 -12.99 -27.94 -6.83
CA ASN A 141 -14.17 -27.23 -7.31
C ASN A 141 -13.85 -26.12 -8.31
N ASN A 142 -12.59 -25.95 -8.74
CA ASN A 142 -12.11 -24.84 -9.58
C ASN A 142 -12.40 -23.45 -9.00
N LEU A 143 -12.19 -23.30 -7.69
CA LEU A 143 -12.42 -22.06 -6.93
C LEU A 143 -11.14 -21.54 -6.23
N SER A 144 -9.97 -22.09 -6.55
CA SER A 144 -8.70 -21.44 -6.16
C SER A 144 -8.51 -20.12 -6.90
N GLY A 145 -7.68 -19.21 -6.37
CA GLY A 145 -7.41 -17.92 -7.01
C GLY A 145 -6.92 -18.10 -8.45
N ILE A 146 -5.95 -18.97 -8.67
CA ILE A 146 -5.46 -19.31 -10.02
C ILE A 146 -6.56 -19.87 -10.93
N ALA A 147 -7.48 -20.71 -10.43
CA ALA A 147 -8.56 -21.25 -11.26
C ALA A 147 -9.56 -20.16 -11.67
N ILE A 148 -9.91 -19.26 -10.75
CA ILE A 148 -10.78 -18.11 -11.02
C ILE A 148 -10.11 -17.15 -12.01
N LEU A 149 -8.82 -16.87 -11.82
CA LEU A 149 -8.01 -16.05 -12.71
C LEU A 149 -8.03 -16.60 -14.14
N GLU A 150 -7.71 -17.88 -14.31
CA GLU A 150 -7.65 -18.53 -15.63
C GLU A 150 -9.01 -18.64 -16.31
N THR A 151 -10.06 -19.00 -15.56
CA THR A 151 -11.35 -19.37 -16.17
C THR A 151 -12.30 -18.19 -16.33
N ILE A 152 -12.23 -17.21 -15.43
CA ILE A 152 -13.19 -16.08 -15.38
C ILE A 152 -12.50 -14.77 -15.76
N VAL A 153 -11.41 -14.42 -15.08
CA VAL A 153 -10.77 -13.11 -15.27
C VAL A 153 -10.12 -13.04 -16.65
N LYS A 154 -9.16 -13.91 -16.95
CA LYS A 154 -8.38 -13.89 -18.21
C LYS A 154 -9.23 -14.01 -19.47
N THR A 155 -10.36 -14.71 -19.39
CA THR A 155 -11.27 -14.94 -20.51
C THR A 155 -12.25 -13.79 -20.76
N SER A 156 -12.38 -12.86 -19.80
CA SER A 156 -13.29 -11.72 -19.90
C SER A 156 -12.88 -10.75 -21.01
N SER A 157 -13.89 -10.15 -21.66
CA SER A 157 -13.71 -9.11 -22.66
C SER A 157 -13.08 -7.87 -22.02
N PHE A 158 -11.87 -7.49 -22.46
CA PHE A 158 -11.17 -6.35 -21.87
C PHE A 158 -11.95 -5.06 -22.07
N LYS A 159 -12.44 -4.84 -23.29
CA LYS A 159 -13.19 -3.64 -23.65
C LYS A 159 -14.44 -3.45 -22.80
N ASP A 160 -15.22 -4.51 -22.65
CA ASP A 160 -16.48 -4.42 -21.89
C ASP A 160 -16.19 -4.21 -20.39
N MET A 161 -15.16 -4.89 -19.86
CA MET A 161 -14.72 -4.73 -18.49
C MET A 161 -14.25 -3.30 -18.19
N ILE A 162 -13.34 -2.76 -18.99
CA ILE A 162 -12.78 -1.41 -18.78
C ILE A 162 -13.84 -0.31 -18.95
N LEU A 163 -14.75 -0.46 -19.91
CA LEU A 163 -15.82 0.53 -20.12
C LEU A 163 -16.87 0.48 -19.00
N LYS A 164 -17.21 -0.71 -18.48
CA LYS A 164 -18.15 -0.86 -17.36
C LYS A 164 -17.67 -0.11 -16.11
N HIS A 165 -16.36 -0.11 -15.84
CA HIS A 165 -15.81 0.41 -14.58
C HIS A 165 -15.14 1.79 -14.70
N LYS A 166 -15.34 2.49 -15.83
CA LYS A 166 -14.73 3.82 -16.05
C LYS A 166 -15.13 4.84 -14.98
N ASP A 167 -16.42 4.97 -14.69
CA ASP A 167 -16.89 5.98 -13.73
C ASP A 167 -16.31 5.75 -12.32
N ILE A 168 -16.06 4.49 -11.97
CA ILE A 168 -15.45 4.12 -10.69
C ILE A 168 -13.97 4.47 -10.69
N ALA A 169 -13.24 4.17 -11.78
CA ALA A 169 -11.86 4.61 -11.96
C ALA A 169 -11.73 6.14 -11.85
N ASP A 170 -12.62 6.89 -12.49
CA ASP A 170 -12.65 8.37 -12.43
C ASP A 170 -12.89 8.89 -11.01
N ASN A 171 -13.73 8.20 -10.23
CA ASN A 171 -13.97 8.56 -8.84
C ASN A 171 -12.75 8.25 -7.95
N ILE A 172 -12.11 7.08 -8.12
CA ILE A 172 -10.88 6.72 -7.41
C ILE A 172 -9.80 7.78 -7.68
N TYR A 173 -9.64 8.18 -8.94
CA TYR A 173 -8.67 9.20 -9.34
C TYR A 173 -8.94 10.56 -8.68
N LYS A 174 -10.20 11.03 -8.67
CA LYS A 174 -10.56 12.28 -7.99
C LYS A 174 -10.27 12.22 -6.50
N THR A 175 -10.66 11.13 -5.83
CA THR A 175 -10.39 10.97 -4.39
C THR A 175 -8.89 11.02 -4.11
N ARG A 176 -8.05 10.36 -4.92
CA ARG A 176 -6.59 10.42 -4.75
C ARG A 176 -6.04 11.84 -4.95
N LEU A 177 -6.52 12.57 -5.96
CA LEU A 177 -6.13 13.97 -6.18
C LEU A 177 -6.52 14.89 -5.02
N ASP A 178 -7.72 14.71 -4.47
CA ASP A 178 -8.20 15.48 -3.33
C ASP A 178 -7.33 15.17 -2.09
N GLU A 179 -7.04 13.89 -1.83
CA GLU A 179 -6.15 13.48 -0.74
C GLU A 179 -4.71 14.01 -0.89
N GLU A 180 -4.17 14.02 -2.11
CA GLU A 180 -2.84 14.60 -2.39
C GLU A 180 -2.85 16.11 -2.15
N SER A 181 -3.88 16.81 -2.62
CA SER A 181 -4.03 18.25 -2.42
C SER A 181 -4.15 18.60 -0.93
N GLU A 182 -4.93 17.82 -0.16
CA GLU A 182 -5.04 17.97 1.30
C GLU A 182 -3.69 17.72 2.00
N LYS A 183 -2.95 16.68 1.60
CA LYS A 183 -1.61 16.40 2.14
C LYS A 183 -0.65 17.56 1.86
N GLU A 184 -0.65 18.10 0.65
CA GLU A 184 0.16 19.25 0.28
C GLU A 184 -0.20 20.50 1.11
N GLU A 185 -1.48 20.78 1.30
CA GLU A 185 -1.94 21.90 2.11
C GLU A 185 -1.49 21.76 3.58
N ILE A 186 -1.61 20.55 4.14
CA ILE A 186 -1.11 20.22 5.48
C ILE A 186 0.41 20.46 5.56
N ILE A 187 1.18 20.01 4.58
CA ILE A 187 2.64 20.22 4.52
C ILE A 187 2.97 21.71 4.48
N ILE A 188 2.30 22.48 3.62
CA ILE A 188 2.49 23.94 3.50
C ILE A 188 2.17 24.64 4.82
N ASN A 189 1.05 24.29 5.46
CA ASN A 189 0.65 24.88 6.73
C ASN A 189 1.63 24.52 7.86
N ASN A 190 2.05 23.25 7.94
CA ASN A 190 3.04 22.79 8.91
C ASN A 190 4.38 23.49 8.73
N ASN A 191 4.80 23.74 7.49
CA ASN A 191 6.00 24.50 7.17
C ASN A 191 5.89 25.97 7.64
N LYS A 192 4.74 26.63 7.42
CA LYS A 192 4.50 28.00 7.90
C LYS A 192 4.55 28.08 9.43
N ILE A 193 3.90 27.15 10.11
CA ILE A 193 3.92 27.02 11.58
C ILE A 193 5.37 26.84 12.07
N SER A 194 6.09 25.88 11.49
CA SER A 194 7.47 25.57 11.86
C SER A 194 8.41 26.74 11.64
N GLN A 195 8.25 27.47 10.52
CA GLN A 195 9.03 28.67 10.23
C GLN A 195 8.77 29.79 11.24
N SER A 196 7.50 30.04 11.59
CA SER A 196 7.15 31.04 12.60
C SER A 196 7.75 30.71 13.97
N ILE A 197 7.68 29.45 14.38
CA ILE A 197 8.28 29.00 15.65
C ILE A 197 9.81 29.06 15.57
N CYS A 198 10.40 28.70 14.44
CA CYS A 198 11.85 28.75 14.23
C CYS A 198 12.39 30.17 14.44
N ASN A 199 11.69 31.20 13.96
CA ASN A 199 12.10 32.59 14.14
C ASN A 199 12.21 32.94 15.63
N ASP A 200 11.23 32.54 16.44
CA ASP A 200 11.25 32.75 17.89
C ASP A 200 12.28 31.86 18.58
N PHE A 201 12.39 30.60 18.18
CA PHE A 201 13.38 29.65 18.68
C PHE A 201 14.80 30.18 18.51
N LEU A 202 15.09 30.81 17.36
CA LEU A 202 16.37 31.43 17.07
C LEU A 202 16.66 32.68 17.93
N LEU A 203 15.64 33.37 18.46
CA LEU A 203 15.86 34.47 19.41
C LEU A 203 16.40 33.98 20.75
N PHE A 204 16.13 32.73 21.12
CA PHE A 204 16.69 32.10 22.32
C PHE A 204 18.08 31.50 22.09
N LYS A 205 18.59 31.56 20.85
CA LYS A 205 19.84 30.92 20.45
C LYS A 205 20.94 31.97 20.31
N ASP A 206 21.97 31.91 21.16
CA ASP A 206 23.15 32.73 20.98
C ASP A 206 23.95 32.27 19.74
N LYS A 207 24.47 33.25 19.00
CA LYS A 207 24.94 33.12 17.61
C LYS A 207 26.14 32.17 17.50
N THR A 208 25.94 30.87 17.20
CA THR A 208 26.48 30.17 15.98
C THR A 208 26.46 28.63 15.99
N GLU A 209 26.17 27.89 17.06
CA GLU A 209 26.24 26.40 17.05
C GLU A 209 24.89 25.66 17.08
N LYS A 210 24.85 24.39 16.65
CA LYS A 210 23.67 23.53 16.83
C LYS A 210 23.57 23.10 18.29
N PHE A 211 22.35 23.00 18.83
CA PHE A 211 22.16 22.41 20.16
C PHE A 211 22.59 20.94 20.18
N THR A 212 23.33 20.57 21.21
CA THR A 212 23.90 19.25 21.45
C THR A 212 23.20 18.57 22.63
N SER A 213 23.58 17.32 22.91
CA SER A 213 23.07 16.58 24.08
C SER A 213 23.38 17.25 25.42
N GLU A 214 24.36 18.17 25.47
CA GLU A 214 24.70 18.91 26.69
C GLU A 214 23.68 20.04 26.96
N ASP A 215 23.02 20.54 25.92
CA ASP A 215 22.11 21.69 25.98
C ASP A 215 20.63 21.30 26.22
N ILE A 216 20.38 20.04 26.62
CA ILE A 216 19.01 19.51 26.75
C ILE A 216 18.17 20.34 27.73
N ALA A 217 18.76 20.83 28.83
CA ALA A 217 18.02 21.60 29.84
C ALA A 217 17.53 22.95 29.28
N ASP A 218 18.39 23.66 28.56
CA ASP A 218 18.06 24.94 27.93
C ASP A 218 17.02 24.75 26.84
N LEU A 219 17.21 23.72 26.01
CA LEU A 219 16.28 23.42 24.93
C LEU A 219 14.91 22.99 25.48
N LYS A 220 14.84 22.29 26.62
CA LYS A 220 13.58 22.02 27.33
C LYS A 220 12.89 23.31 27.79
N MET A 221 13.64 24.27 28.34
CA MET A 221 13.10 25.55 28.79
C MET A 221 12.57 26.38 27.62
N ILE A 222 13.32 26.45 26.52
CA ILE A 222 12.92 27.13 25.29
C ILE A 222 11.63 26.51 24.75
N ILE A 223 11.58 25.18 24.63
CA ILE A 223 10.41 24.45 24.16
C ILE A 223 9.21 24.67 25.08
N LYS A 224 9.38 24.72 26.40
CA LYS A 224 8.29 25.04 27.34
C LYS A 224 7.72 26.44 27.10
N SER A 225 8.57 27.45 26.90
CA SER A 225 8.15 28.81 26.56
C SER A 225 7.43 28.87 25.22
N LEU A 226 7.94 28.17 24.20
CA LEU A 226 7.30 28.10 22.90
C LEU A 226 5.97 27.33 22.95
N LYS A 227 5.84 26.28 23.77
CA LYS A 227 4.57 25.56 24.02
C LYS A 227 3.50 26.50 24.57
N LEU A 228 3.86 27.41 25.48
CA LEU A 228 2.93 28.41 26.02
C LEU A 228 2.46 29.40 24.95
N LYS A 229 3.33 29.78 24.00
CA LYS A 229 3.02 30.78 22.97
C LYS A 229 2.26 30.19 21.77
N PHE A 230 2.68 29.04 21.27
CA PHE A 230 2.18 28.46 20.03
C PHE A 230 1.24 27.27 20.24
N GLY A 231 1.15 26.76 21.47
CA GLY A 231 0.37 25.57 21.80
C GLY A 231 1.11 24.27 21.48
N GLU A 232 0.74 23.21 22.20
CA GLU A 232 1.44 21.93 22.15
C GLU A 232 1.44 21.27 20.76
N LYS A 233 0.29 21.32 20.06
CA LYS A 233 0.15 20.76 18.70
C LYS A 233 1.15 21.36 17.72
N ASN A 234 1.34 22.68 17.76
CA ASN A 234 2.23 23.39 16.84
C ASN A 234 3.71 23.16 17.17
N ILE A 235 4.05 22.99 18.45
CA ILE A 235 5.40 22.62 18.86
C ILE A 235 5.75 21.20 18.41
N LYS A 236 4.81 20.27 18.47
CA LYS A 236 5.02 18.92 17.92
C LYS A 236 5.38 18.98 16.44
N ILE A 237 4.60 19.72 15.65
CA ILE A 237 4.86 19.96 14.22
C ILE A 237 6.27 20.55 14.01
N PHE A 238 6.65 21.57 14.78
CA PHE A 238 7.97 22.18 14.67
C PHE A 238 9.11 21.21 14.97
N ILE A 239 9.00 20.40 16.04
CA ILE A 239 10.05 19.45 16.45
C ILE A 239 10.25 18.35 15.39
N GLU A 240 9.19 17.97 14.69
CA GLU A 240 9.24 16.99 13.59
C GLU A 240 9.77 17.60 12.27
N SER A 241 9.90 18.92 12.19
CA SER A 241 10.27 19.63 10.97
C SER A 241 11.79 19.70 10.71
N ASP A 242 12.15 19.95 9.44
CA ASP A 242 13.53 20.24 9.04
C ASP A 242 14.10 21.51 9.68
N TYR A 243 13.25 22.47 10.07
CA TYR A 243 13.69 23.69 10.75
C TYR A 243 14.31 23.37 12.10
N PHE A 244 13.71 22.45 12.86
CA PHE A 244 14.27 22.00 14.13
C PHE A 244 15.52 21.15 13.90
N LYS A 245 15.48 20.18 12.98
CA LYS A 245 16.63 19.32 12.62
C LYS A 245 17.87 20.10 12.18
N LYS A 246 17.70 21.23 11.49
CA LYS A 246 18.81 22.12 11.11
C LYS A 246 19.45 22.83 12.31
N ASN A 247 18.75 22.95 13.43
CA ASN A 247 19.22 23.67 14.60
C ASN A 247 19.68 22.78 15.77
N VAL A 248 19.44 21.47 15.69
CA VAL A 248 19.91 20.49 16.67
C VAL A 248 20.84 19.46 16.01
N SER A 249 21.72 18.85 16.80
CA SER A 249 22.54 17.71 16.37
C SER A 249 21.66 16.48 16.07
N ASN A 250 22.11 15.59 15.17
CA ASN A 250 21.34 14.39 14.82
C ASN A 250 21.11 13.47 16.03
N SER A 251 22.14 13.29 16.87
CA SER A 251 22.03 12.49 18.10
C SER A 251 20.99 13.03 19.08
N LEU A 252 20.84 14.35 19.15
CA LEU A 252 19.78 14.99 19.92
C LEU A 252 18.43 14.82 19.21
N PHE A 253 18.33 15.14 17.92
CA PHE A 253 17.09 15.03 17.13
C PHE A 253 16.40 13.67 17.30
N ASP A 254 17.16 12.59 17.13
CA ASP A 254 16.66 11.21 17.19
C ASP A 254 16.11 10.85 18.58
N ARG A 255 16.64 11.46 19.65
CA ARG A 255 16.22 11.23 21.04
C ARG A 255 15.22 12.26 21.54
N PHE A 256 15.16 13.43 20.91
CA PHE A 256 14.44 14.57 21.46
C PHE A 256 12.92 14.38 21.40
N GLN A 257 12.41 13.67 20.38
CA GLN A 257 10.99 13.31 20.33
C GLN A 257 10.56 12.47 21.55
N LEU A 258 11.41 11.56 22.03
CA LEU A 258 11.16 10.77 23.25
C LEU A 258 11.23 11.65 24.51
N ILE A 259 12.18 12.60 24.55
CA ILE A 259 12.36 13.54 25.66
C ILE A 259 11.13 14.47 25.80
N VAL A 260 10.55 14.92 24.69
CA VAL A 260 9.40 15.85 24.70
C VAL A 260 8.10 15.17 25.10
N ARG A 261 7.94 13.86 24.85
CA ARG A 261 6.79 13.07 25.35
C ARG A 261 6.74 12.98 26.88
N THR A 262 7.83 13.34 27.56
CA THR A 262 7.94 13.33 29.04
C THR A 262 7.82 14.73 29.67
N LEU A 263 7.54 15.77 28.87
CA LEU A 263 7.42 17.18 29.27
C LEU A 263 5.99 17.70 29.14
#